data_AF-A0A925XFT2-F1
#
_entry.id   AF-A0A925XFT2-F1
#
_cell.length_a   1.000
_cell.length_b   1.000
_cell.length_c   1.000
_cell.angle_alpha   90.00
_cell.angle_beta   90.00
_cell.angle_gamma   90.00
#
_symmetry.space_group_name_H-M   'P 1'
#
loop_
_entity.id
_entity.type
_entity.pdbx_description
1 polymer ?
#
loop_
_entity_poly.entity_id
_entity_poly.type
_entity_poly.pdbx_seq_one_letter_code
_entity_poly.pdbx_strand_id
1 'polypeptide(L)'
;MTAEPEIPSPPSAAESVSRCQIVFAHAWMVRTFVKHSEVVEEFPELMQIVRTVFDTSRALESKIDDPAAYLTTLRKKIAKLRAAADQFRADAPGASDHTNFRQAVISMDGCVEELERILALFPPPPPPAMPANFRRVAASSSVETENKPPAAND
;
A
#
# COMPACT_ATOMS: atom_id res chain seq x y z
N MET A 1 25.86 -31.93 24.76
CA MET A 1 25.13 -30.71 25.15
C MET A 1 24.97 -29.89 23.88
N THR A 2 23.95 -30.19 23.08
CA THR A 2 23.61 -29.42 21.87
C THR A 2 22.83 -28.19 22.34
N ALA A 3 23.38 -27.00 22.14
CA ALA A 3 22.65 -25.77 22.39
C ALA A 3 21.37 -25.77 21.56
N GLU A 4 20.23 -25.48 22.19
CA GLU A 4 19.00 -25.25 21.43
C GLU A 4 19.21 -24.04 20.50
N PRO A 5 18.70 -24.08 19.26
CA PRO A 5 18.84 -22.97 18.34
C PRO A 5 18.12 -21.75 18.92
N GLU A 6 18.90 -20.69 19.18
CA GLU A 6 18.38 -19.41 19.63
C GLU A 6 17.49 -18.83 18.53
N ILE A 7 16.20 -18.72 18.79
CA ILE A 7 15.26 -18.12 17.85
C ILE A 7 15.59 -16.63 17.78
N PRO A 8 15.96 -16.07 16.61
CA PRO A 8 16.31 -14.67 16.51
C PRO A 8 15.12 -13.80 16.93
N SER A 9 15.39 -12.83 17.81
CA SER A 9 14.40 -11.84 18.20
C SER A 9 13.88 -11.07 16.98
N PRO A 10 12.60 -10.64 16.99
CA PRO A 10 12.05 -9.86 15.88
C PRO A 10 12.83 -8.54 15.69
N PRO A 11 12.96 -8.04 14.45
CA PRO A 11 13.70 -6.82 14.19
C PRO A 11 13.03 -5.61 14.86
N SER A 12 13.86 -4.67 15.32
CA SER A 12 13.39 -3.38 15.80
C SER A 12 12.78 -2.54 14.68
N ALA A 13 12.04 -1.49 15.07
CA ALA A 13 11.47 -0.54 14.10
C ALA A 13 12.57 0.17 13.30
N ALA A 14 13.70 0.52 13.93
CA ALA A 14 14.83 1.16 13.26
C ALA A 14 15.48 0.24 12.21
N GLU A 15 15.75 -1.02 12.56
CA GLU A 15 16.27 -2.02 11.60
C GLU A 15 15.30 -2.25 10.44
N SER A 16 14.00 -2.24 10.73
CA SER A 16 12.96 -2.37 9.71
C SER A 16 12.90 -1.16 8.77
N VAL A 17 13.14 0.06 9.27
CA VAL A 17 13.31 1.25 8.42
C VAL A 17 14.56 1.12 7.54
N SER A 18 15.69 0.67 8.08
CA SER A 18 16.90 0.43 7.28
C SER A 18 16.65 -0.60 6.17
N ARG A 19 15.88 -1.66 6.46
CA ARG A 19 15.43 -2.62 5.45
C ARG A 19 14.53 -1.99 4.39
N CYS A 20 13.58 -1.15 4.78
CA CYS A 20 12.75 -0.41 3.83
C CYS A 20 13.59 0.46 2.88
N GLN A 21 14.66 1.09 3.37
CA GLN A 21 15.55 1.89 2.51
C GLN A 21 16.23 1.05 1.43
N ILE A 22 16.69 -0.16 1.78
CA ILE A 22 17.25 -1.11 0.81
C ILE A 22 16.19 -1.46 -0.25
N VAL A 23 14.98 -1.81 0.19
CA VAL A 23 13.87 -2.14 -0.73
C VAL A 23 13.55 -0.96 -1.66
N PHE A 24 13.50 0.27 -1.15
CA PHE A 24 13.27 1.45 -1.98
C PHE A 24 14.42 1.76 -2.93
N ALA A 25 15.66 1.35 -2.65
CA ALA A 25 16.75 1.45 -3.61
C ALA A 25 16.47 0.60 -4.87
N HIS A 26 15.92 -0.61 -4.71
CA HIS A 26 15.49 -1.45 -5.84
C HIS A 26 14.34 -0.80 -6.62
N ALA A 27 13.31 -0.30 -5.93
CA ALA A 27 12.22 0.43 -6.57
C ALA A 27 12.72 1.69 -7.31
N TRP A 28 13.74 2.38 -6.77
CA TRP A 28 14.35 3.54 -7.40
C TRP A 28 15.11 3.20 -8.68
N MET A 29 15.76 2.03 -8.73
CA MET A 29 16.39 1.52 -9.96
C MET A 29 15.35 1.28 -11.04
N VAL A 30 14.21 0.64 -10.70
CA VAL A 30 13.10 0.45 -11.66
C VAL A 30 12.55 1.78 -12.14
N ARG A 31 12.29 2.71 -11.23
CA ARG A 31 11.85 4.07 -11.58
C ARG A 31 12.81 4.73 -12.58
N THR A 32 14.11 4.66 -12.31
CA THR A 32 15.13 5.30 -13.14
C THR A 32 15.20 4.64 -14.51
N PHE A 33 15.13 3.32 -14.57
CA PHE A 33 15.07 2.58 -15.83
C PHE A 33 13.84 2.99 -16.67
N VAL A 34 12.63 2.86 -16.10
CA VAL A 34 11.38 3.13 -16.84
C VAL A 34 11.31 4.58 -17.32
N LYS A 35 11.70 5.53 -16.46
CA LYS A 35 11.64 6.97 -16.79
C LYS A 35 12.50 7.35 -18.01
N HIS A 36 13.62 6.67 -18.22
CA HIS A 36 14.56 6.99 -19.30
C HIS A 36 14.52 5.98 -20.44
N SER A 37 13.55 5.06 -20.43
CA SER A 37 13.32 4.14 -21.53
C SER A 37 12.61 4.88 -22.65
N GLU A 38 13.09 4.75 -23.89
CA GLU A 38 12.42 5.29 -25.09
C GLU A 38 10.98 4.74 -25.23
N VAL A 39 10.75 3.49 -24.80
CA VAL A 39 9.41 2.84 -24.75
C VAL A 39 8.38 3.69 -23.98
N VAL A 40 8.79 4.50 -23.00
CA VAL A 40 7.84 5.28 -22.21
C VAL A 40 7.18 6.43 -23.01
N GLU A 41 7.79 6.85 -24.11
CA GLU A 41 7.24 7.87 -25.01
C GLU A 41 6.02 7.34 -25.76
N GLU A 42 6.04 6.05 -26.12
CA GLU A 42 4.96 5.35 -26.82
C GLU A 42 3.94 4.74 -25.85
N PHE A 43 4.35 4.44 -24.61
CA PHE A 43 3.54 3.79 -23.57
C PHE A 43 3.50 4.65 -22.29
N PRO A 44 2.82 5.82 -22.31
CA PRO A 44 2.84 6.79 -21.20
C PRO A 44 2.22 6.27 -19.90
N GLU A 45 1.38 5.23 -19.93
CA GLU A 45 0.83 4.54 -18.76
C GLU A 45 1.92 4.00 -17.82
N LEU A 46 3.08 3.63 -18.35
CA LEU A 46 4.23 3.17 -17.56
C LEU A 46 4.78 4.26 -16.64
N MET A 47 4.49 5.55 -16.89
CA MET A 47 4.87 6.62 -15.98
C MET A 47 4.16 6.56 -14.62
N GLN A 48 3.09 5.77 -14.49
CA GLN A 48 2.37 5.63 -13.22
C GLN A 48 3.26 5.01 -12.12
N ILE A 49 4.05 3.98 -12.45
CA ILE A 49 4.98 3.39 -11.47
C ILE A 49 6.11 4.36 -11.13
N VAL A 50 6.62 5.11 -12.13
CA VAL A 50 7.69 6.12 -11.96
C VAL A 50 7.26 7.19 -10.96
N ARG A 51 6.06 7.75 -11.13
CA ARG A 51 5.50 8.78 -10.24
C ARG A 51 5.22 8.21 -8.84
N THR A 52 4.62 7.03 -8.77
CA THR A 52 4.24 6.44 -7.48
C THR A 52 5.46 6.08 -6.63
N VAL A 53 6.53 5.54 -7.23
CA VAL A 53 7.80 5.30 -6.52
C VAL A 53 8.38 6.63 -6.02
N PHE A 54 8.45 7.66 -6.88
CA PHE A 54 8.97 8.98 -6.49
C PHE A 54 8.21 9.56 -5.29
N ASP A 55 6.88 9.67 -5.38
CA ASP A 55 6.03 10.26 -4.34
C ASP A 55 6.07 9.47 -3.03
N THR A 56 6.30 8.17 -3.11
CA THR A 56 6.38 7.30 -1.93
C THR A 56 7.73 7.46 -1.26
N SER A 57 8.83 7.29 -2.00
CA SER A 57 10.19 7.53 -1.49
C SER A 57 10.32 8.92 -0.88
N ARG A 58 9.74 9.94 -1.52
CA ARG A 58 9.84 11.33 -1.07
C ARG A 58 9.14 11.61 0.25
N ALA A 59 7.98 10.98 0.46
CA ALA A 59 7.30 11.10 1.74
C ALA A 59 8.03 10.38 2.87
N LEU A 60 8.65 9.24 2.57
CA LEU A 60 9.32 8.40 3.55
C LEU A 60 10.68 8.92 3.99
N GLU A 61 11.48 9.49 3.08
CA GLU A 61 12.80 10.04 3.43
C GLU A 61 12.70 11.14 4.49
N SER A 62 11.62 11.92 4.51
CA SER A 62 11.38 12.94 5.55
C SER A 62 11.13 12.38 6.97
N LYS A 63 11.08 11.05 7.11
CA LYS A 63 10.71 10.33 8.35
C LYS A 63 11.75 9.31 8.80
N ILE A 64 12.94 9.27 8.19
CA ILE A 64 13.96 8.24 8.49
C ILE A 64 14.32 8.20 9.98
N ASP A 65 14.45 9.37 10.61
CA ASP A 65 14.84 9.48 12.01
C ASP A 65 13.68 9.25 13.01
N ASP A 66 12.45 9.02 12.51
CA ASP A 66 11.26 8.69 13.30
C ASP A 66 10.63 7.40 12.76
N PRO A 67 11.07 6.21 13.25
CA PRO A 67 10.59 4.94 12.74
C PRO A 67 9.07 4.75 12.86
N ALA A 68 8.43 5.30 13.90
CA ALA A 68 6.99 5.19 14.07
C ALA A 68 6.23 6.00 13.01
N ALA A 69 6.67 7.24 12.76
CA ALA A 69 6.10 8.06 11.69
C ALA A 69 6.41 7.52 10.30
N TYR A 70 7.59 6.92 10.09
CA TYR A 70 7.95 6.24 8.85
C TYR A 70 6.98 5.11 8.52
N LEU A 71 6.82 4.15 9.45
CA LEU A 71 5.94 2.99 9.26
C LEU A 71 4.48 3.39 9.10
N THR A 72 4.03 4.41 9.83
CA THR A 72 2.69 4.99 9.67
C THR A 72 2.50 5.60 8.27
N THR A 73 3.50 6.31 7.76
CA THR A 73 3.46 6.91 6.42
C THR A 73 3.51 5.85 5.33
N LEU A 74 4.34 4.83 5.49
CA LEU A 74 4.42 3.69 4.58
C LEU A 74 3.07 2.96 4.50
N ARG A 75 2.43 2.68 5.64
CA ARG A 75 1.10 2.04 5.68
C ARG A 75 0.04 2.82 4.92
N LYS A 76 0.06 4.15 4.97
CA LYS A 76 -0.88 5.00 4.20
C LYS A 76 -0.63 4.93 2.69
N LYS A 77 0.57 4.55 2.26
CA LYS A 77 1.00 4.58 0.85
C LYS A 77 1.08 3.21 0.20
N ILE A 78 1.20 2.14 0.99
CA ILE A 78 1.44 0.78 0.46
C ILE A 78 0.34 0.33 -0.49
N ALA A 79 -0.93 0.64 -0.22
CA ALA A 79 -2.05 0.30 -1.09
C ALA A 79 -1.94 0.97 -2.48
N LYS A 80 -1.50 2.24 -2.54
CA LYS A 80 -1.28 2.94 -3.82
C LYS A 80 -0.06 2.39 -4.55
N LEU A 81 1.00 2.05 -3.82
CA LEU A 81 2.20 1.44 -4.41
C LEU A 81 1.90 0.06 -4.99
N ARG A 82 1.15 -0.78 -4.27
CA ARG A 82 0.62 -2.07 -4.73
C ARG A 82 -0.17 -1.93 -6.02
N ALA A 83 -1.16 -1.04 -6.04
CA ALA A 83 -1.97 -0.80 -7.23
C ALA A 83 -1.14 -0.35 -8.45
N ALA A 84 -0.13 0.50 -8.24
CA ALA A 84 0.76 0.91 -9.32
C ALA A 84 1.67 -0.22 -9.81
N ALA A 85 2.13 -1.10 -8.92
CA ALA A 85 2.92 -2.28 -9.29
C ALA A 85 2.06 -3.30 -10.07
N ASP A 86 0.83 -3.54 -9.64
CA ASP A 86 -0.10 -4.43 -10.35
C ASP A 86 -0.44 -3.90 -11.75
N GLN A 87 -0.67 -2.59 -11.89
CA GLN A 87 -0.87 -1.96 -13.19
C GLN A 87 0.39 -2.08 -14.07
N PHE A 88 1.57 -1.83 -13.50
CA PHE A 88 2.82 -1.97 -14.23
C PHE A 88 3.07 -3.41 -14.70
N ARG A 89 2.72 -4.42 -13.89
CA ARG A 89 2.77 -5.84 -14.27
C ARG A 89 1.85 -6.13 -15.46
N ALA A 90 0.67 -5.51 -15.51
CA ALA A 90 -0.29 -5.70 -16.60
C ALA A 90 0.17 -5.02 -17.90
N ASP A 91 0.73 -3.81 -17.81
CA ASP A 91 1.04 -2.98 -18.99
C ASP A 91 2.41 -3.30 -19.60
N ALA A 92 3.42 -3.61 -18.77
CA ALA A 92 4.79 -3.79 -19.23
C ALA A 92 4.96 -4.81 -20.37
N PRO A 93 4.29 -5.98 -20.39
CA PRO A 93 4.37 -6.92 -21.51
C PRO A 93 3.81 -6.38 -22.83
N GLY A 94 2.83 -5.47 -22.77
CA GLY A 94 2.28 -4.79 -23.95
C GLY A 94 3.23 -3.73 -24.51
N ALA A 95 4.07 -3.15 -23.66
CA ALA A 95 5.06 -2.15 -24.03
C ALA A 95 6.36 -2.77 -24.57
N SER A 96 6.84 -3.86 -23.96
CA SER A 96 8.06 -4.55 -24.41
C SER A 96 8.18 -5.95 -23.79
N ASP A 97 8.65 -6.92 -24.58
CA ASP A 97 9.00 -8.26 -24.12
C ASP A 97 10.46 -8.37 -23.60
N HIS A 98 11.22 -7.27 -23.66
CA HIS A 98 12.62 -7.25 -23.31
C HIS A 98 12.85 -7.63 -21.84
N THR A 99 13.94 -8.36 -21.58
CA THR A 99 14.29 -8.87 -20.24
C THR A 99 14.28 -7.78 -19.17
N ASN A 100 14.70 -6.56 -19.50
CA ASN A 100 14.70 -5.43 -18.55
C ASN A 100 13.29 -5.13 -18.00
N PHE A 101 12.24 -5.12 -18.84
CA PHE A 101 10.88 -4.87 -18.38
C PHE A 101 10.35 -6.04 -17.53
N ARG A 102 10.68 -7.27 -17.92
CA ARG A 102 10.35 -8.46 -17.13
C ARG A 102 11.00 -8.42 -15.73
N GLN A 103 12.27 -8.05 -15.65
CA GLN A 103 12.99 -7.91 -14.38
C GLN A 103 12.50 -6.71 -13.56
N ALA A 104 12.11 -5.62 -14.22
CA ALA A 104 11.52 -4.46 -13.56
C ALA A 104 10.20 -4.81 -12.85
N VAL A 105 9.34 -5.60 -13.50
CA VAL A 105 8.09 -6.09 -12.91
C VAL A 105 8.39 -6.99 -11.69
N ILE A 106 9.25 -7.98 -11.84
CA ILE A 106 9.65 -8.88 -10.73
C ILE A 106 10.22 -8.08 -9.56
N SER A 107 11.08 -7.11 -9.83
CA SER A 107 11.69 -6.24 -8.81
C SER A 107 10.63 -5.43 -8.06
N MET A 108 9.67 -4.81 -8.77
CA MET A 108 8.61 -4.05 -8.11
C MET A 108 7.70 -4.93 -7.26
N ASP A 109 7.35 -6.11 -7.75
CA ASP A 109 6.53 -7.07 -7.01
C ASP A 109 7.19 -7.47 -5.69
N GLY A 110 8.47 -7.88 -5.78
CA GLY A 110 9.27 -8.21 -4.60
C GLY A 110 9.41 -7.04 -3.63
N CYS A 111 9.54 -5.80 -4.13
CA CYS A 111 9.59 -4.63 -3.28
C CYS A 111 8.30 -4.45 -2.47
N VAL A 112 7.14 -4.53 -3.12
CA VAL A 112 5.87 -4.29 -2.40
C VAL A 112 5.57 -5.44 -1.44
N GLU A 113 5.84 -6.69 -1.82
CA GLU A 113 5.71 -7.84 -0.91
C GLU A 113 6.58 -7.71 0.33
N GLU A 114 7.85 -7.31 0.17
CA GLU A 114 8.76 -7.13 1.31
C GLU A 114 8.30 -5.97 2.22
N LEU A 115 7.85 -4.86 1.64
CA LEU A 115 7.31 -3.74 2.41
C LEU A 115 6.05 -4.14 3.20
N GLU A 116 5.16 -4.93 2.60
CA GLU A 116 3.98 -5.46 3.30
C GLU A 116 4.36 -6.43 4.41
N ARG A 117 5.34 -7.31 4.18
CA ARG A 117 5.90 -8.20 5.21
C ARG A 117 6.48 -7.39 6.37
N ILE A 118 7.24 -6.34 6.10
CA ILE A 118 7.75 -5.44 7.14
C ILE A 118 6.60 -4.78 7.90
N LEU A 119 5.58 -4.23 7.21
CA LEU A 119 4.43 -3.61 7.87
C LEU A 119 3.64 -4.58 8.76
N ALA A 120 3.58 -5.86 8.41
CA ALA A 120 2.91 -6.90 9.18
C ALA A 120 3.57 -7.15 10.54
N LEU A 121 4.88 -6.88 10.67
CA LEU A 121 5.60 -6.95 11.95
C LEU A 121 5.20 -5.83 12.93
N PHE A 122 4.55 -4.77 12.44
CA PHE A 122 4.16 -3.59 13.23
C PHE A 122 2.66 -3.29 13.07
N PRO A 123 1.74 -4.18 13.47
CA PRO A 123 0.31 -4.00 13.23
C PRO A 123 -0.18 -2.65 13.77
N PRO A 124 -1.16 -2.02 13.09
CA PRO A 124 -1.73 -0.76 13.58
C PRO A 124 -2.33 -0.97 14.98
N PRO A 125 -2.35 0.07 15.83
CA PRO A 125 -3.03 -0.02 17.12
C PRO A 125 -4.49 -0.40 16.88
N PRO A 126 -5.09 -1.20 17.77
CA PRO A 126 -6.50 -1.55 17.66
C PRO A 126 -7.34 -0.26 17.63
N PRO A 127 -8.44 -0.25 16.86
CA PRO A 127 -9.32 0.91 16.82
C PRO A 127 -9.77 1.26 18.26
N PRO A 128 -9.90 2.55 18.60
CA PRO A 128 -10.35 2.95 19.92
C PRO A 128 -11.68 2.28 20.24
N ALA A 129 -11.81 1.72 21.44
CA ALA A 129 -13.04 1.08 21.89
C ALA A 129 -14.20 2.09 21.76
N MET A 130 -15.20 1.75 20.96
CA MET A 130 -16.40 2.58 20.79
C MET A 130 -17.02 2.81 22.17
N PRO A 131 -17.26 4.07 22.60
CA PRO A 131 -17.95 4.31 23.85
C PRO A 131 -19.36 3.73 23.77
N ALA A 132 -19.79 3.05 24.85
CA ALA A 132 -21.04 2.28 24.94
C ALA A 132 -22.31 3.05 24.52
N ASN A 133 -22.24 4.39 24.51
CA ASN A 133 -23.36 5.28 24.20
C ASN A 133 -23.71 5.37 22.70
N PHE A 134 -22.89 4.86 21.79
CA PHE A 134 -23.19 4.85 20.34
C PHE A 134 -24.11 3.71 19.89
N ARG A 135 -24.48 2.78 20.78
CA ARG A 135 -25.31 1.61 20.42
C ARG A 135 -26.83 1.87 20.39
N ARG A 136 -27.30 3.08 20.72
CA ARG A 136 -28.75 3.33 20.97
C ARG A 136 -29.55 3.92 19.80
N VAL A 137 -28.94 4.30 18.68
CA VAL A 137 -29.68 5.04 17.62
C VAL A 137 -30.30 4.11 16.55
N ALA A 138 -29.88 2.85 16.44
CA ALA A 138 -30.36 1.96 15.37
C ALA A 138 -31.72 1.26 15.65
N ALA A 139 -32.37 1.50 16.80
CA ALA A 139 -33.58 0.75 17.20
C ALA A 139 -34.88 1.56 17.23
N SER A 140 -34.93 2.75 16.62
CA SER A 140 -36.18 3.54 16.60
C SER A 140 -36.36 4.28 15.29
N SER A 141 -36.77 3.54 14.26
CA SER A 141 -37.35 4.09 13.03
C SER A 141 -38.31 3.07 12.42
N SER A 142 -39.39 2.76 13.14
CA SER A 142 -40.62 2.23 12.53
C SER A 142 -41.64 3.35 12.63
N VAL A 143 -41.84 4.07 11.54
CA VAL A 143 -42.94 5.03 11.38
C VAL A 143 -44.09 4.28 10.73
N GLU A 144 -45.21 4.22 11.44
CA GLU A 144 -46.50 3.68 10.99
C GLU A 144 -47.00 4.46 9.78
N THR A 145 -47.38 3.75 8.72
CA THR A 145 -48.14 4.30 7.60
C THR A 145 -49.63 4.28 7.93
N GLU A 146 -50.19 5.45 8.17
CA GLU A 146 -51.63 5.68 8.37
C GLU A 146 -52.40 5.56 7.03
N ASN A 147 -53.50 4.82 7.08
CA ASN A 147 -54.30 4.36 5.94
C ASN A 147 -55.46 5.35 5.70
N LYS A 148 -55.49 6.07 4.58
CA LYS A 148 -56.58 7.00 4.23
C LYS A 148 -57.56 6.34 3.23
N PRO A 149 -58.89 6.35 3.49
CA PRO A 149 -59.88 5.77 2.56
C PRO A 149 -60.18 6.70 1.36
N PRO A 150 -60.63 6.15 0.22
CA PRO A 150 -60.88 6.93 -0.99
C PRO A 150 -62.20 7.71 -0.91
N ALA A 151 -62.20 8.92 -1.47
CA ALA A 151 -63.39 9.75 -1.64
C ALA A 151 -64.24 9.23 -2.82
N ALA A 152 -65.56 9.19 -2.62
CA ALA A 152 -66.54 8.91 -3.65
C ALA A 152 -66.70 10.11 -4.60
N ASN A 153 -66.83 9.83 -5.90
CA ASN A 153 -67.16 10.81 -6.93
C ASN A 153 -68.69 10.98 -7.04
N ASP A 154 -69.14 12.23 -7.10
CA ASP A 154 -70.38 12.66 -7.76
C ASP A 154 -70.00 13.56 -8.95
#